data_AF-A0A1F9HWW8-F1
#
_entry.id   AF-A0A1F9HWW8-F1
#
_cell.length_a   1.000
_cell.length_b   1.000
_cell.length_c   1.000
_cell.angle_alpha   90.00
_cell.angle_beta   90.00
_cell.angle_gamma   90.00
#
_symmetry.space_group_name_H-M   'P 1'
#
loop_
_entity.id
_entity.type
_entity.pdbx_description
1 polymer ?
#
loop_
_entity_poly.entity_id
_entity_poly.type
_entity_poly.pdbx_seq_one_letter_code
_entity_poly.pdbx_strand_id
1 'polypeptide(L)'
;MAISIYCPHCRKHTSLNIAPAKYKTEYGDTVHTGAVWEADYNQSWWIGVCNACKMPSLVLNNGAIIFPSPLPSPTDSNIPKDLALDLDEAKMCFSTKCYRACAVMARRCIQAACIKKGATAKDLVGQIKELTHAGIITKDIEVHFPRILGHSVRLGYHRFQLK
;
A
#
# COMPACT_ATOMS: atom_id res chain seq x y z
N MET A 1 19.74 -0.13 21.70
CA MET A 1 19.86 -0.88 20.44
C MET A 1 19.45 0.03 19.29
N ALA A 2 20.20 0.03 18.19
CA ALA A 2 19.86 0.76 16.98
C ALA A 2 20.02 -0.17 15.77
N ILE A 3 19.02 -0.23 14.90
CA ILE A 3 19.05 -1.07 13.69
C ILE A 3 18.90 -0.20 12.45
N SER A 4 19.60 -0.55 11.37
CA SER A 4 19.43 0.10 10.07
C SER A 4 18.34 -0.63 9.28
N ILE A 5 17.31 0.09 8.87
CA ILE A 5 16.20 -0.44 8.07
C ILE A 5 15.81 0.53 6.95
N TYR A 6 15.04 0.03 6.00
CA TYR A 6 14.30 0.89 5.07
C TYR A 6 13.00 1.33 5.72
N CYS A 7 12.90 2.61 6.09
CA CYS A 7 11.73 3.10 6.84
C CYS A 7 10.47 3.11 5.96
N PRO A 8 9.37 2.50 6.43
CA PRO A 8 8.13 2.44 5.65
C PRO A 8 7.49 3.82 5.46
N HIS A 9 7.74 4.77 6.36
CA HIS A 9 7.14 6.11 6.30
C HIS A 9 7.85 7.05 5.33
N CYS A 10 9.18 7.11 5.37
CA CYS A 10 9.95 8.07 4.57
C CYS A 10 10.69 7.47 3.38
N ARG A 11 10.64 6.14 3.20
CA ARG A 11 11.27 5.44 2.06
C ARG A 11 12.78 5.72 1.92
N LYS A 12 13.48 5.81 3.05
CA LYS A 12 14.93 6.03 3.13
C LYS A 12 15.55 4.99 4.06
N HIS A 13 16.80 4.63 3.79
CA HIS A 13 17.62 3.88 4.74
C HIS A 13 17.95 4.78 5.94
N THR A 14 17.63 4.29 7.13
CA THR A 14 17.68 5.07 8.38
C THR A 14 17.87 4.14 9.57
N SER A 15 18.36 4.67 10.68
CA SER A 15 18.41 3.95 11.94
C SER A 15 17.11 4.14 12.74
N LEU A 16 16.58 3.04 13.30
CA LEU A 16 15.55 3.09 14.33
C LEU A 16 16.17 3.09 15.71
N ASN A 17 15.70 3.98 16.57
CA ASN A 17 16.00 3.98 18.01
C ASN A 17 14.76 3.56 18.80
N ILE A 18 14.95 2.83 19.91
CA ILE A 18 13.83 2.44 20.78
C ILE A 18 13.10 3.69 21.29
N ALA A 19 11.76 3.69 21.16
CA ALA A 19 10.92 4.77 21.64
C ALA A 19 10.89 4.79 23.17
N PRO A 20 10.98 5.97 23.81
CA PRO A 20 10.82 6.07 25.25
C PRO A 20 9.33 5.96 25.62
N ALA A 21 9.00 4.95 26.42
CA ALA A 21 7.72 4.82 27.12
C ALA A 21 7.76 5.65 28.42
N LYS A 22 6.73 6.45 28.67
CA LYS A 22 6.58 7.24 29.90
C LYS A 22 5.69 6.48 30.87
N TYR A 23 6.10 6.37 32.13
CA TYR A 23 5.23 5.88 33.19
C TYR A 23 5.42 6.74 34.45
N LYS A 24 4.42 6.71 35.33
CA LYS A 24 4.46 7.39 36.63
C LYS A 24 4.82 6.39 37.71
N THR A 25 5.73 6.76 38.60
CA THR A 25 6.02 5.98 39.81
C THR A 25 4.94 6.24 40.87
N GLU A 26 4.93 5.42 41.92
CA GLU A 26 4.03 5.60 43.07
C GLU A 26 4.22 6.96 43.76
N TYR A 27 5.43 7.54 43.69
CA TYR A 27 5.77 8.85 44.25
C TYR A 27 5.42 10.03 43.33
N GLY A 28 4.83 9.77 42.16
CA GLY A 28 4.41 10.80 41.20
C GLY A 28 5.48 11.25 40.20
N ASP A 29 6.69 10.70 40.27
CA ASP A 29 7.77 11.01 39.33
C ASP A 29 7.49 10.43 37.95
N THR A 30 7.87 11.18 36.91
CA THR A 30 7.80 10.70 35.52
C THR A 30 9.13 10.08 35.13
N VAL A 31 9.13 8.78 34.85
CA VAL A 31 10.31 8.02 34.44
C VAL A 31 10.12 7.52 33.01
N HIS A 32 11.25 7.31 32.32
CA HIS A 32 11.28 6.81 30.95
C HIS A 32 11.89 5.40 30.91
N THR A 33 11.27 4.49 30.17
CA THR A 33 11.80 3.17 29.84
C THR A 33 11.71 2.91 28.34
N GLY A 34 12.34 1.86 27.83
CA GLY A 34 12.18 1.46 26.43
C GLY A 34 10.82 0.83 26.18
N ALA A 35 10.16 1.20 25.08
CA ALA A 35 8.91 0.57 24.63
C ALA A 35 9.21 -0.81 24.01
N VAL A 36 9.49 -1.80 24.86
CA VAL A 36 9.83 -3.18 24.52
C VAL A 36 8.82 -4.13 25.17
N TRP A 37 8.34 -5.11 24.40
CA TRP A 37 7.52 -6.21 24.86
C TRP A 37 8.22 -7.52 24.52
N GLU A 38 8.53 -8.30 25.55
CA GLU A 38 9.09 -9.65 25.41
C GLU A 38 7.92 -10.64 25.35
N ALA A 39 7.74 -11.30 24.20
CA ALA A 39 6.63 -12.21 23.99
C ALA A 39 6.94 -13.61 24.55
N ASP A 40 8.04 -14.22 24.10
CA ASP A 40 8.50 -15.59 24.42
C ASP A 40 10.02 -15.74 24.11
N TYR A 41 10.61 -16.94 24.27
CA TYR A 41 12.02 -17.24 23.98
C TYR A 41 12.50 -16.65 22.64
N ASN A 42 13.43 -15.70 22.70
CA ASN A 42 14.06 -14.98 21.57
C ASN A 42 13.13 -14.12 20.69
N GLN A 43 11.95 -13.72 21.19
CA GLN A 43 11.08 -12.78 20.49
C GLN A 43 10.82 -11.52 21.32
N SER A 44 11.42 -10.41 20.89
CA SER A 44 11.19 -9.09 21.44
C SER A 44 10.56 -8.17 20.40
N TRP A 45 9.38 -7.66 20.72
CA TRP A 45 8.73 -6.60 19.98
C TRP A 45 9.10 -5.26 20.59
N TRP A 46 9.33 -4.24 19.77
CA TRP A 46 9.63 -2.92 20.29
C TRP A 46 9.20 -1.83 19.32
N ILE A 47 8.91 -0.64 19.85
CA ILE A 47 8.57 0.52 19.03
C ILE A 47 9.88 1.23 18.69
N GLY A 48 10.21 1.28 17.40
CA GLY A 48 11.36 2.02 16.88
C GLY A 48 10.94 3.35 16.25
N VAL A 49 11.66 4.43 16.57
CA VAL A 49 11.45 5.76 16.00
C VAL A 49 12.49 6.03 14.93
N CYS A 50 12.02 6.40 13.74
CA CYS A 50 12.88 6.76 12.61
C CYS A 50 13.69 8.03 12.91
N ASN A 51 15.01 7.98 12.70
CA ASN A 51 15.88 9.13 12.94
C ASN A 51 15.57 10.30 11.98
N ALA A 52 15.03 10.03 10.79
CA ALA A 52 14.82 11.00 9.72
C ALA A 52 13.43 11.65 9.79
N CYS A 53 12.36 10.84 9.75
CA CYS A 53 10.98 11.36 9.75
C CYS A 53 10.30 11.37 11.12
N LYS A 54 10.96 10.85 12.16
CA LYS A 54 10.44 10.77 13.53
C LYS A 54 9.15 9.95 13.70
N MET A 55 8.70 9.25 12.66
CA MET A 55 7.54 8.37 12.75
C MET A 55 7.89 7.05 13.44
N PRO A 56 6.99 6.52 14.30
CA PRO A 56 7.17 5.25 14.96
C PRO A 56 6.89 4.07 14.01
N SER A 57 7.54 2.94 14.25
CA SER A 57 7.31 1.66 13.58
C SER A 57 7.42 0.55 14.62
N LEU A 58 6.56 -0.46 14.53
CA LEU A 58 6.63 -1.63 15.40
C LEU A 58 7.61 -2.63 14.79
N VAL A 59 8.55 -3.15 15.57
CA VAL A 59 9.67 -3.97 15.10
C VAL A 59 9.70 -5.28 15.88
N LEU A 60 9.87 -6.40 15.18
CA LEU A 60 10.21 -7.69 15.78
C LEU A 60 11.73 -7.92 15.70
N ASN A 61 12.33 -8.28 16.84
CA ASN A 61 13.74 -8.59 16.98
C ASN A 61 14.62 -7.50 16.33
N ASN A 62 15.58 -7.87 15.48
CA ASN A 62 16.46 -6.92 14.78
C ASN A 62 15.89 -6.46 13.42
N GLY A 63 14.57 -6.29 13.30
CA GLY A 63 13.93 -5.92 12.03
C GLY A 63 13.46 -7.12 11.21
N ALA A 64 13.26 -8.29 11.83
CA ALA A 64 12.71 -9.47 11.16
C ALA A 64 11.32 -9.20 10.58
N ILE A 65 10.51 -8.43 11.30
CA ILE A 65 9.22 -7.91 10.85
C ILE A 65 9.15 -6.45 11.27
N ILE A 66 8.67 -5.59 10.39
CA ILE A 66 8.49 -4.15 10.66
C ILE A 66 7.08 -3.78 10.25
N PHE A 67 6.36 -3.07 11.12
CA PHE A 67 5.07 -2.50 10.82
C PHE A 67 5.13 -0.96 10.80
N PRO A 68 4.48 -0.30 9.83
CA PRO A 68 3.71 -0.92 8.74
C PRO A 68 4.61 -1.71 7.75
N SER A 69 4.20 -2.96 7.49
CA SER A 69 4.87 -3.95 6.61
C SER A 69 4.92 -3.41 5.19
N PRO A 70 6.00 -3.69 4.41
CA PRO A 70 6.55 -2.70 3.50
C PRO A 70 5.49 -2.15 2.57
N LEU A 71 5.40 -0.82 2.59
CA LEU A 71 4.61 -0.12 1.60
C LEU A 71 5.11 -0.54 0.22
N PRO A 72 4.21 -0.79 -0.73
CA PRO A 72 4.60 -1.12 -2.09
C PRO A 72 5.54 -0.06 -2.64
N SER A 73 6.45 -0.49 -3.53
CA SER A 73 7.36 0.42 -4.18
C SER A 73 6.58 1.51 -4.93
N PRO A 74 7.01 2.78 -4.84
CA PRO A 74 6.41 3.86 -5.61
C PRO A 74 6.28 3.49 -7.08
N THR A 75 5.25 4.03 -7.71
CA THR A 75 5.14 4.02 -9.17
C THR A 75 6.29 4.79 -9.81
N ASP A 76 6.76 4.30 -10.96
CA ASP A 76 7.84 4.92 -11.73
C ASP A 76 7.49 6.36 -12.11
N SER A 77 8.48 7.25 -12.03
CA SER A 77 8.41 8.65 -12.47
C SER A 77 7.98 8.85 -13.92
N ASN A 78 8.11 7.82 -14.78
CA ASN A 78 7.65 7.85 -16.16
C ASN A 78 6.12 7.88 -16.29
N ILE A 79 5.38 7.53 -15.23
CA ILE A 79 3.92 7.50 -15.24
C ILE A 79 3.38 8.88 -14.82
N PRO A 80 2.42 9.46 -15.57
CA PRO A 80 1.81 10.73 -15.22
C PRO A 80 1.27 10.74 -13.79
N LYS A 81 1.51 11.83 -13.04
CA LYS A 81 1.19 11.95 -11.60
C LYS A 81 -0.24 11.49 -11.26
N ASP A 82 -1.24 11.90 -12.03
CA ASP A 82 -2.64 11.54 -11.76
C ASP A 82 -2.89 10.02 -11.84
N LEU A 83 -2.19 9.33 -12.75
CA LEU A 83 -2.26 7.87 -12.89
C LEU A 83 -1.43 7.17 -11.80
N ALA A 84 -0.27 7.75 -11.47
CA ALA A 84 0.61 7.24 -10.43
C ALA A 84 -0.09 7.23 -9.06
N LEU A 85 -0.91 8.25 -8.75
CA LEU A 85 -1.70 8.31 -7.52
C LEU A 85 -2.70 7.15 -7.42
N ASP A 86 -3.49 6.93 -8.48
CA ASP A 86 -4.48 5.84 -8.49
C ASP A 86 -3.80 4.46 -8.45
N LEU A 87 -2.64 4.31 -9.10
CA LEU A 87 -1.86 3.08 -9.10
C LEU A 87 -1.17 2.82 -7.75
N ASP A 88 -0.62 3.85 -7.11
CA ASP A 88 -0.03 3.75 -5.78
C ASP A 88 -1.07 3.32 -4.74
N GLU A 89 -2.28 3.90 -4.81
CA GLU A 89 -3.40 3.50 -3.95
C GLU A 89 -3.84 2.05 -4.22
N ALA A 90 -3.85 1.62 -5.49
CA ALA A 90 -4.15 0.22 -5.82
C ALA A 90 -3.12 -0.74 -5.20
N LYS A 91 -1.83 -0.41 -5.30
CA LYS A 91 -0.76 -1.21 -4.67
C LYS A 91 -0.88 -1.23 -3.15
N MET A 92 -1.26 -0.12 -2.52
CA MET A 92 -1.49 -0.01 -1.07
C MET A 92 -2.68 -0.89 -0.64
N CYS A 93 -3.77 -0.86 -1.39
CA CYS A 93 -4.90 -1.75 -1.17
C CYS A 93 -4.51 -3.22 -1.32
N PHE A 94 -3.62 -3.54 -2.27
CA PHE A 94 -3.12 -4.90 -2.45
C PHE A 94 -2.26 -5.36 -1.27
N SER A 95 -1.32 -4.53 -0.79
CA SER A 95 -0.46 -4.88 0.36
C SER A 95 -1.24 -5.08 1.65
N THR A 96 -2.40 -4.43 1.79
CA THR A 96 -3.31 -4.56 2.93
C THR A 96 -4.41 -5.61 2.74
N LYS A 97 -4.37 -6.41 1.66
CA LYS A 97 -5.38 -7.43 1.31
C LYS A 97 -6.80 -6.87 1.07
N CYS A 98 -6.92 -5.57 0.80
CA CYS A 98 -8.14 -4.88 0.42
C CYS A 98 -8.44 -5.06 -1.08
N TYR A 99 -8.67 -6.30 -1.53
CA TYR A 99 -8.74 -6.65 -2.96
C TYR A 99 -9.84 -5.92 -3.74
N ARG A 100 -10.98 -5.64 -3.11
CA ARG A 100 -12.08 -4.89 -3.75
C ARG A 100 -11.68 -3.45 -4.05
N ALA A 101 -11.06 -2.77 -3.07
CA ALA A 101 -10.57 -1.41 -3.25
C ALA A 101 -9.44 -1.38 -4.29
N CYS A 102 -8.52 -2.35 -4.24
CA CYS A 102 -7.47 -2.52 -5.25
C CYS A 102 -8.04 -2.61 -6.67
N ALA A 103 -9.09 -3.42 -6.88
CA ALA A 103 -9.71 -3.57 -8.20
C ALA A 103 -10.37 -2.27 -8.69
N VAL A 104 -11.01 -1.51 -7.79
CA VAL A 104 -11.62 -0.21 -8.11
C VAL A 104 -10.55 0.81 -8.50
N MET A 105 -9.46 0.89 -7.74
CA MET A 105 -8.37 1.83 -8.01
C MET A 105 -7.62 1.49 -9.30
N ALA A 106 -7.32 0.21 -9.54
CA ALA A 106 -6.72 -0.25 -10.79
C ALA A 106 -7.63 0.06 -12.01
N ARG A 107 -8.95 -0.15 -11.87
CA ARG A 107 -9.92 0.19 -12.91
C ARG A 107 -9.92 1.68 -13.22
N ARG A 108 -9.94 2.52 -12.19
CA ARG A 108 -9.95 3.99 -12.31
C ARG A 108 -8.68 4.51 -12.99
N CYS A 109 -7.51 4.00 -12.58
CA CYS A 109 -6.23 4.32 -13.20
C CYS A 109 -6.26 4.04 -14.72
N ILE A 110 -6.81 2.90 -15.13
CA ILE A 110 -6.81 2.50 -16.54
C ILE A 110 -7.82 3.31 -17.34
N GLN A 111 -9.00 3.58 -16.78
CA GLN A 111 -9.98 4.46 -17.40
C GLN A 111 -9.41 5.88 -17.62
N ALA A 112 -8.71 6.42 -16.62
CA ALA A 112 -8.03 7.70 -16.74
C ALA A 112 -6.93 7.68 -17.82
N ALA A 113 -6.18 6.57 -17.93
CA ALA A 113 -5.19 6.40 -18.99
C ALA A 113 -5.84 6.36 -20.39
N CYS A 114 -6.98 5.67 -20.54
CA CYS A 114 -7.72 5.62 -21.79
C CYS A 114 -8.26 6.99 -22.21
N ILE A 115 -8.84 7.74 -21.27
CA ILE A 115 -9.34 9.11 -21.52
C ILE A 115 -8.19 10.04 -21.93
N LYS A 116 -7.02 9.94 -21.28
CA LYS A 116 -5.82 10.71 -21.65
C LYS A 116 -5.30 10.37 -23.05
N LYS A 117 -5.60 9.18 -23.57
CA LYS A 117 -5.27 8.75 -24.94
C LYS A 117 -6.36 9.10 -25.97
N GLY A 118 -7.43 9.80 -25.55
CA GLY A 118 -8.47 10.29 -26.45
C GLY A 118 -9.68 9.35 -26.60
N ALA A 119 -9.83 8.33 -25.76
CA ALA A 119 -11.03 7.50 -25.77
C ALA A 119 -12.25 8.33 -25.35
N THR A 120 -13.37 8.16 -26.05
CA THR A 120 -14.61 8.93 -25.81
C THR A 120 -15.78 8.05 -25.35
N ALA A 121 -15.64 6.73 -25.44
CA ALA A 121 -16.61 5.79 -24.88
C ALA A 121 -16.89 6.04 -23.38
N LYS A 122 -18.15 5.80 -22.99
CA LYS A 122 -18.63 5.98 -21.61
C LYS A 122 -18.18 4.86 -20.67
N ASP A 123 -17.99 3.66 -21.20
CA ASP A 123 -17.63 2.47 -20.43
C ASP A 123 -16.18 2.05 -20.74
N LEU A 124 -15.50 1.50 -19.73
CA LEU A 124 -14.10 1.10 -19.88
C LEU A 124 -13.88 0.04 -20.96
N VAL A 125 -14.87 -0.84 -21.19
CA VAL A 125 -14.79 -1.86 -22.24
C VAL A 125 -14.84 -1.20 -23.62
N GLY A 126 -15.77 -0.26 -23.83
CA GLY A 126 -15.80 0.57 -25.03
C GLY A 126 -14.50 1.35 -25.24
N GLN A 127 -13.97 1.97 -24.19
CA GLN A 127 -12.73 2.75 -24.27
C GLN A 127 -11.53 1.91 -24.69
N ILE A 128 -11.41 0.68 -24.16
CA ILE A 128 -10.32 -0.23 -24.55
C ILE A 128 -10.48 -0.65 -26.00
N LYS A 129 -11.70 -0.99 -26.46
CA LYS A 129 -11.95 -1.35 -27.86
C LYS A 129 -11.62 -0.23 -28.84
N GLU A 130 -12.00 1.01 -28.52
CA GLU A 130 -11.67 2.19 -29.32
C GLU A 130 -10.15 2.33 -29.49
N LEU A 131 -9.40 2.23 -28.39
CA LEU A 131 -7.95 2.38 -28.42
C LEU A 131 -7.22 1.20 -29.07
N THR A 132 -7.75 -0.02 -28.97
CA THR A 132 -7.23 -1.17 -29.71
C THR A 132 -7.48 -1.00 -31.21
N HIS A 133 -8.66 -0.53 -31.61
CA HIS A 133 -8.98 -0.27 -33.01
C HIS A 133 -8.14 0.86 -33.60
N ALA A 134 -7.84 1.89 -32.81
CA ALA A 134 -6.92 2.97 -33.17
C ALA A 134 -5.44 2.55 -33.18
N GLY A 135 -5.11 1.31 -32.80
CA GLY A 135 -3.72 0.81 -32.76
C GLY A 135 -2.87 1.38 -31.63
N ILE A 136 -3.48 2.04 -30.64
CA ILE A 136 -2.79 2.67 -29.50
C ILE A 136 -2.46 1.64 -28.41
N ILE A 137 -3.27 0.59 -28.28
CA ILE A 137 -3.14 -0.49 -27.29
C ILE A 137 -3.11 -1.84 -28.01
N THR A 138 -2.38 -2.83 -27.45
CA THR A 138 -2.29 -4.19 -27.99
C THR A 138 -3.57 -5.00 -27.75
N LYS A 139 -3.89 -5.91 -28.68
CA LYS A 139 -5.10 -6.78 -28.61
C LYS A 139 -5.13 -7.69 -27.38
N ASP A 140 -3.98 -8.05 -26.80
CA ASP A 140 -3.92 -8.88 -25.59
C ASP A 140 -4.61 -8.22 -24.40
N ILE A 141 -4.50 -6.89 -24.28
CA ILE A 141 -5.15 -6.14 -23.21
C ILE A 141 -6.67 -6.20 -23.38
N GLU A 142 -7.19 -6.15 -24.60
CA GLU A 142 -8.63 -6.24 -24.86
C GLU A 142 -9.23 -7.59 -24.39
N VAL A 143 -8.51 -8.70 -24.60
CA VAL A 143 -9.01 -10.05 -24.28
C VAL A 143 -8.95 -10.36 -22.78
N HIS A 144 -7.85 -9.99 -22.12
CA HIS A 144 -7.63 -10.37 -20.72
C HIS A 144 -8.31 -9.43 -19.72
N PHE A 145 -8.49 -8.17 -20.06
CA PHE A 145 -8.91 -7.15 -19.11
C PHE A 145 -10.34 -7.29 -18.58
N PRO A 146 -11.37 -7.60 -19.42
CA PRO A 146 -12.71 -7.87 -18.94
C PRO A 146 -12.79 -9.07 -17.99
N ARG A 147 -11.89 -10.06 -18.15
CA ARG A 147 -11.81 -11.24 -17.28
C ARG A 147 -11.19 -10.90 -15.92
N ILE A 148 -10.12 -10.08 -15.90
CA ILE A 148 -9.41 -9.67 -14.69
C ILE A 148 -10.29 -8.79 -13.80
N LEU A 149 -11.02 -7.83 -14.37
CA LEU A 149 -11.92 -6.95 -13.60
C LEU A 149 -13.30 -7.57 -13.36
N GLY A 150 -13.82 -8.36 -14.32
CA GLY A 150 -15.14 -8.98 -14.22
C GLY A 150 -15.24 -9.98 -13.07
N HIS A 151 -14.20 -10.78 -12.83
CA HIS A 151 -14.22 -11.78 -11.74
C HIS A 151 -14.20 -11.12 -10.35
N SER A 152 -13.45 -10.02 -10.19
CA SER A 152 -13.33 -9.29 -8.91
C SER A 152 -14.58 -8.48 -8.55
N VAL A 153 -15.31 -7.94 -9.55
CA VAL A 153 -16.56 -7.18 -9.32
C VAL A 153 -17.76 -8.10 -9.12
N ARG A 154 -17.84 -9.23 -9.84
CA ARG A 154 -18.98 -10.17 -9.78
C ARG A 154 -19.07 -10.92 -8.44
N LEU A 155 -17.93 -11.26 -7.83
CA LEU A 155 -17.88 -11.84 -6.48
C LEU A 155 -18.24 -10.83 -5.37
N GLY A 156 -18.09 -9.52 -5.64
CA GLY A 156 -18.49 -8.46 -4.70
C GLY A 156 -20.00 -8.13 -4.74
N TYR A 157 -20.65 -8.30 -5.89
CA TYR A 157 -22.09 -8.01 -6.06
C TYR A 157 -22.99 -9.17 -5.59
N HIS A 158 -22.63 -10.44 -5.86
CA HIS A 158 -23.49 -11.57 -5.48
C HIS A 158 -23.51 -11.87 -3.98
N ARG A 159 -22.50 -11.41 -3.21
CA ARG A 159 -22.48 -11.59 -1.75
C ARG A 159 -23.21 -10.48 -0.98
N PHE A 160 -23.75 -9.48 -1.68
CA PHE A 160 -24.47 -8.33 -1.09
C PHE A 160 -25.98 -8.33 -1.39
N GLN A 161 -26.49 -9.28 -2.18
CA GLN A 161 -27.93 -9.50 -2.41
C GLN A 161 -28.46 -10.70 -1.60
N LEU A 162 -27.62 -11.32 -0.78
CA LEU A 162 -27.98 -12.39 0.15
C LEU A 162 -27.45 -12.03 1.53
N LYS A 163 -28.00 -10.98 2.13
CA LYS A 163 -28.19 -10.77 3.56
C LYS A 163 -29.23 -9.69 3.76
#